data_AF-A0A2P9D9N6-F1
#
_entry.id   AF-A0A2P9D9N6-F1
#
_cell.length_a   1.000
_cell.length_b   1.000
_cell.length_c   1.000
_cell.angle_alpha   90.00
_cell.angle_beta   90.00
_cell.angle_gamma   90.00
#
_symmetry.space_group_name_H-M   'P 1'
#
loop_
_entity.id
_entity.type
_entity.pdbx_description
1 polymer ?
#
loop_
_entity_poly.entity_id
_entity_poly.type
_entity_poly.pdbx_seq_one_letter_code
_entity_poly.pdbx_strand_id
1 'polypeptide(L)'
;MKVRYISILLFALPLNILVNTHKRNPSITPSHALISRLLCECELYAPVNYDNDPQMKAVMENFSKQTQERFHEYVERLQSKRMQCKDKCDKEIQKIILKDKLEKELMDKFATLQTDIKSDAIRTYICEKSVADKTENFCLKCGYGLGSVAPSVGILGGIGIYGWIKGAPAVAAAAAKEAGIQAGVNAVIEHIKRISIFTTYLKDVEWSKYITKLNYDNVSGLMKAANSAVASTGNTCPIKSGDLGIVCDTISNGVARFGPAVSEGAEATTNTTATVYKAALDTIESTTTTCTTAITASVVAIVVIVLIMVIIYLILRYRRKKKMKKKLQYIKLLKE
;
A
#
# COMPACT_ATOMS: atom_id res chain seq x y z
N MET A 1 -12.62 0.15 -51.81
CA MET A 1 -11.50 -0.16 -50.90
C MET A 1 -12.06 -0.95 -49.73
N LYS A 2 -11.53 -2.16 -49.52
CA LYS A 2 -12.07 -3.22 -48.65
C LYS A 2 -11.96 -2.88 -47.15
N VAL A 3 -12.89 -3.49 -46.41
CA VAL A 3 -13.02 -3.70 -44.96
C VAL A 3 -11.69 -3.72 -44.17
N ARG A 4 -11.70 -3.09 -42.98
CA ARG A 4 -11.17 -3.58 -41.67
C ARG A 4 -10.61 -2.42 -40.81
N TYR A 5 -11.44 -1.80 -39.96
CA TYR A 5 -10.93 -1.02 -38.81
C TYR A 5 -11.83 -1.05 -37.57
N ILE A 6 -12.69 -2.07 -37.40
CA ILE A 6 -13.59 -2.20 -36.24
C ILE A 6 -13.38 -3.55 -35.53
N SER A 7 -12.13 -4.01 -35.38
CA SER A 7 -11.85 -5.33 -34.79
C SER A 7 -10.69 -5.37 -33.78
N ILE A 8 -10.33 -4.28 -33.12
CA ILE A 8 -9.26 -4.29 -32.09
C ILE A 8 -9.75 -3.87 -30.69
N LEU A 9 -11.02 -3.51 -30.52
CA LEU A 9 -11.61 -3.24 -29.20
C LEU A 9 -12.78 -4.19 -28.90
N LEU A 10 -12.46 -5.49 -28.92
CA LEU A 10 -13.30 -6.52 -28.31
C LEU A 10 -13.07 -6.51 -26.79
N PHE A 11 -13.88 -5.72 -26.10
CA PHE A 11 -14.39 -6.08 -24.78
C PHE A 11 -15.89 -5.74 -24.79
N ALA A 12 -16.66 -6.62 -25.44
CA ALA A 12 -18.10 -6.65 -25.33
C ALA A 12 -18.45 -7.18 -23.94
N LEU A 13 -18.50 -6.29 -22.95
CA LEU A 13 -19.13 -6.59 -21.66
C LEU A 13 -20.66 -6.64 -21.88
N PRO A 14 -21.36 -7.73 -21.54
CA PRO A 14 -22.78 -7.84 -21.81
C PRO A 14 -23.58 -6.98 -20.82
N LEU A 15 -24.01 -5.79 -21.26
CA LEU A 15 -24.98 -4.94 -20.55
C LEU A 15 -26.40 -5.51 -20.71
N ASN A 16 -26.63 -6.73 -20.21
CA ASN A 16 -27.96 -7.37 -20.25
C ASN A 16 -28.55 -7.65 -18.86
N ILE A 17 -28.17 -6.89 -17.84
CA ILE A 17 -28.76 -6.99 -16.49
C ILE A 17 -29.11 -5.59 -15.99
N LEU A 18 -30.14 -4.97 -16.58
CA LEU A 18 -31.00 -4.03 -15.85
C LEU A 18 -32.33 -3.77 -16.59
N VAL A 19 -33.02 -4.83 -17.01
CA VAL A 19 -34.48 -4.76 -17.11
C VAL A 19 -35.00 -5.09 -15.72
N ASN A 20 -35.17 -4.07 -14.88
CA ASN A 20 -36.03 -4.18 -13.72
C ASN A 20 -37.14 -3.15 -13.81
N THR A 21 -38.34 -3.69 -13.87
CA THR A 21 -39.64 -3.06 -13.99
C THR A 21 -39.99 -2.30 -12.72
N HIS A 22 -40.16 -0.98 -12.81
CA HIS A 22 -40.99 -0.26 -11.85
C HIS A 22 -41.97 0.66 -12.58
N LYS A 23 -43.25 0.29 -12.47
CA LYS A 23 -44.40 1.14 -12.75
C LYS A 23 -44.31 2.41 -11.89
N ARG A 24 -44.49 3.58 -12.49
CA ARG A 24 -44.97 4.79 -11.78
C ARG A 24 -45.88 5.62 -12.70
N ASN A 25 -47.00 6.01 -12.11
CA ASN A 25 -48.24 6.54 -12.69
C ASN A 25 -48.08 7.87 -13.47
N PRO A 26 -49.06 8.25 -14.32
CA PRO A 26 -48.97 9.41 -15.19
C PRO A 26 -49.27 10.71 -14.42
N SER A 27 -48.39 11.71 -14.53
CA SER A 27 -48.63 13.06 -14.03
C SER A 27 -48.77 14.04 -15.20
N ILE A 28 -50.03 14.36 -15.48
CA ILE A 28 -50.63 15.63 -15.88
C ILE A 28 -49.67 16.68 -16.46
N THR A 29 -49.80 16.89 -17.76
CA THR A 29 -49.26 18.00 -18.57
C THR A 29 -49.96 19.32 -18.24
N PRO A 30 -49.21 20.42 -18.03
CA PRO A 30 -49.69 21.78 -18.27
C PRO A 30 -49.03 22.34 -19.54
N SER A 31 -49.84 22.71 -20.53
CA SER A 31 -49.39 23.41 -21.73
C SER A 31 -48.98 24.85 -21.39
N HIS A 32 -47.75 25.25 -21.71
CA HIS A 32 -47.40 26.66 -21.80
C HIS A 32 -47.23 27.07 -23.26
N ALA A 33 -47.96 28.13 -23.61
CA ALA A 33 -48.07 28.72 -24.92
C ALA A 33 -46.71 29.21 -25.47
N LEU A 34 -46.53 29.00 -26.77
CA LEU A 34 -45.37 29.39 -27.55
C LEU A 34 -45.47 30.88 -27.90
N ILE A 35 -44.64 31.73 -27.28
CA ILE A 35 -44.45 33.12 -27.74
C ILE A 35 -43.30 33.12 -28.74
N SER A 36 -43.65 33.21 -30.01
CA SER A 36 -42.75 33.47 -31.13
C SER A 36 -42.19 34.91 -31.05
N ARG A 37 -40.91 35.06 -30.70
CA ARG A 37 -40.15 36.30 -30.99
C ARG A 37 -39.59 36.20 -32.42
N LEU A 38 -40.31 36.79 -33.36
CA LEU A 38 -39.82 37.09 -34.70
C LEU A 38 -38.59 38.01 -34.59
N LEU A 39 -37.42 37.51 -34.98
CA LEU A 39 -36.26 38.35 -35.27
C LEU A 39 -36.51 39.01 -36.61
N CYS A 40 -36.88 40.28 -36.58
CA CYS A 40 -36.95 41.14 -37.76
C CYS A 40 -35.54 41.24 -38.36
N GLU A 41 -35.42 40.89 -39.65
CA GLU A 41 -34.22 41.13 -40.46
C GLU A 41 -34.07 42.65 -40.64
N CYS A 42 -33.12 43.25 -39.93
CA CYS A 42 -32.60 44.56 -40.29
C CYS A 42 -31.34 44.35 -41.14
N GLU A 43 -31.41 44.78 -42.39
CA GLU A 43 -30.28 44.86 -43.33
C GLU A 43 -29.17 45.75 -42.73
N LEU A 44 -28.04 45.15 -42.37
CA LEU A 44 -26.90 45.82 -41.70
C LEU A 44 -25.69 45.99 -42.64
N TYR A 45 -25.91 46.30 -43.91
CA TYR A 45 -24.82 46.66 -44.82
C TYR A 45 -25.13 47.95 -45.59
N ALA A 46 -25.01 49.07 -44.89
CA ALA A 46 -24.63 50.34 -45.51
C ALA A 46 -23.18 50.65 -45.09
N PRO A 47 -22.25 50.98 -46.01
CA PRO A 47 -20.87 51.28 -45.67
C PRO A 47 -20.82 52.71 -45.12
N VAL A 48 -21.06 52.88 -43.82
CA VAL A 48 -20.83 54.16 -43.16
C VAL A 48 -19.33 54.28 -42.92
N ASN A 49 -18.74 55.37 -43.38
CA ASN A 49 -17.33 55.71 -43.20
C ASN A 49 -17.07 56.01 -41.71
N TYR A 50 -16.96 54.96 -40.90
CA TYR A 50 -16.87 55.00 -39.44
C TYR A 50 -15.53 55.54 -38.91
N ASP A 51 -14.51 55.66 -39.77
CA ASP A 51 -13.17 56.11 -39.37
C ASP A 51 -13.12 57.61 -39.03
N ASN A 52 -14.10 58.39 -39.50
CA ASN A 52 -14.17 59.85 -39.29
C ASN A 52 -15.27 60.28 -38.31
N ASP A 53 -16.04 59.34 -37.75
CA ASP A 53 -17.06 59.65 -36.75
C ASP A 53 -16.39 59.90 -35.37
N PRO A 54 -16.50 61.11 -34.79
CA PRO A 54 -15.89 61.44 -33.50
C PRO A 54 -16.32 60.50 -32.37
N GLN A 55 -17.56 60.00 -32.42
CA GLN A 55 -18.09 59.10 -31.39
C GLN A 55 -17.51 57.69 -31.54
N MET A 56 -17.37 57.19 -32.77
CA MET A 56 -16.76 55.88 -33.01
C MET A 56 -15.27 55.86 -32.68
N LYS A 57 -14.56 56.94 -32.98
CA LYS A 57 -13.14 57.10 -32.62
C LYS A 57 -12.93 57.11 -31.11
N ALA A 58 -13.80 57.80 -30.37
CA ALA A 58 -13.79 57.79 -28.91
C ALA A 58 -14.04 56.38 -28.34
N VAL A 59 -14.98 55.62 -28.91
CA VAL A 59 -15.26 54.24 -28.50
C VAL A 59 -14.06 53.33 -28.77
N MET A 60 -13.45 53.42 -29.96
CA MET A 60 -12.26 52.64 -30.30
C MET A 60 -11.07 52.95 -29.40
N GLU A 61 -10.81 54.23 -29.09
CA GLU A 61 -9.74 54.61 -28.15
C GLU A 61 -10.01 54.07 -26.73
N ASN A 62 -11.28 54.08 -26.28
CA ASN A 62 -11.64 53.56 -24.97
C ASN A 62 -11.48 52.03 -24.90
N PHE A 63 -11.88 51.32 -25.97
CA PHE A 63 -11.60 49.88 -26.10
C PHE A 63 -10.10 49.59 -26.15
N SER A 64 -9.32 50.39 -26.89
CA SER A 64 -7.86 50.25 -26.96
C SER A 64 -7.22 50.40 -25.57
N LYS A 65 -7.56 51.45 -24.83
CA LYS A 65 -7.08 51.68 -23.46
C LYS A 65 -7.42 50.52 -22.51
N GLN A 66 -8.68 50.07 -22.52
CA GLN A 66 -9.10 48.92 -21.70
C GLN A 66 -8.39 47.62 -22.10
N THR A 67 -8.14 47.43 -23.39
CA THR A 67 -7.46 46.23 -23.90
C THR A 67 -5.97 46.25 -23.51
N GLN A 68 -5.32 47.41 -23.58
CA GLN A 68 -3.93 47.61 -23.16
C GLN A 68 -3.76 47.35 -21.65
N GLU A 69 -4.69 47.83 -20.83
CA GLU A 69 -4.68 47.60 -19.38
C GLU A 69 -4.83 46.11 -19.03
N ARG A 70 -5.75 45.40 -19.71
CA ARG A 70 -5.90 43.93 -19.55
C ARG A 70 -4.67 43.16 -20.00
N PHE A 71 -3.97 43.62 -21.04
CA PHE A 71 -2.72 42.99 -21.48
C PHE A 71 -1.61 43.17 -20.46
N HIS A 72 -1.46 44.35 -19.86
CA HIS A 72 -0.51 44.56 -18.77
C HIS A 72 -0.82 43.65 -17.57
N GLU A 73 -2.07 43.61 -17.13
CA GLU A 73 -2.48 42.76 -16.02
C GLU A 73 -2.28 41.26 -16.31
N TYR A 74 -2.53 40.83 -17.55
CA TYR A 74 -2.29 39.45 -17.99
C TYR A 74 -0.80 39.10 -17.99
N VAL A 75 0.07 40.01 -18.47
CA VAL A 75 1.53 39.82 -18.51
C VAL A 75 2.13 39.77 -17.10
N GLU A 76 1.71 40.64 -16.19
CA GLU A 76 2.16 40.64 -14.79
C GLU A 76 1.75 39.35 -14.06
N ARG A 77 0.50 38.89 -14.24
CA ARG A 77 0.06 37.59 -13.70
C ARG A 77 0.87 36.43 -14.25
N LEU A 78 1.27 36.48 -15.53
CA LEU A 78 2.11 35.46 -16.16
C LEU A 78 3.52 35.45 -15.59
N GLN A 79 4.12 36.63 -15.39
CA GLN A 79 5.44 36.77 -14.78
C GLN A 79 5.44 36.29 -13.32
N SER A 80 4.45 36.70 -12.52
CA SER A 80 4.30 36.27 -11.13
C SER A 80 4.18 34.75 -11.01
N LYS A 81 3.35 34.11 -11.85
CA LYS A 81 3.23 32.64 -11.86
C LYS A 81 4.51 31.95 -12.30
N ARG A 82 5.26 32.51 -13.26
CA ARG A 82 6.57 31.96 -13.67
C ARG A 82 7.59 32.02 -12.53
N MET A 83 7.62 33.13 -11.78
CA MET A 83 8.50 33.24 -10.60
C MET A 83 8.13 32.22 -9.52
N GLN A 84 6.85 32.05 -9.20
CA GLN A 84 6.40 31.04 -8.23
C GLN A 84 6.75 29.61 -8.66
N CYS A 85 6.62 29.29 -9.95
CA CYS A 85 7.03 27.98 -10.48
C CYS A 85 8.55 27.77 -10.38
N LYS A 86 9.35 28.81 -10.66
CA LYS A 86 10.82 28.76 -10.54
C LYS A 86 11.26 28.54 -9.10
N ASP A 87 10.72 29.33 -8.16
CA ASP A 87 11.02 29.20 -6.73
C ASP A 87 10.63 27.83 -6.17
N LYS A 88 9.50 27.28 -6.63
CA LYS A 88 9.06 25.93 -6.22
C LYS A 88 10.00 24.85 -6.77
N CYS A 89 10.40 24.96 -8.04
CA CYS A 89 11.36 24.05 -8.65
C CYS A 89 12.71 24.10 -7.93
N ASP A 90 13.24 25.30 -7.64
CA ASP A 90 14.51 25.48 -6.93
C ASP A 90 14.45 24.89 -5.51
N LYS A 91 13.33 25.04 -4.80
CA LYS A 91 13.11 24.39 -3.48
C LYS A 91 13.08 22.87 -3.58
N GLU A 92 12.43 22.31 -4.60
CA GLU A 92 12.39 20.85 -4.81
C GLU A 92 13.76 20.29 -5.19
N ILE A 93 14.52 21.00 -6.04
CA ILE A 93 15.90 20.64 -6.40
C ILE A 93 16.80 20.67 -5.18
N GLN A 94 16.75 21.73 -4.36
CA GLN A 94 17.52 21.83 -3.11
C GLN A 94 17.20 20.66 -2.16
N LYS A 95 15.92 20.26 -2.06
CA LYS A 95 15.51 19.11 -1.26
C LYS A 95 16.04 17.79 -1.80
N ILE A 96 16.08 17.62 -3.13
CA ILE A 96 16.65 16.44 -3.79
C ILE A 96 18.17 16.38 -3.53
N ILE A 97 18.89 17.49 -3.70
CA ILE A 97 20.34 17.57 -3.44
C ILE A 97 20.67 17.26 -1.97
N LEU A 98 19.91 17.81 -1.02
CA LEU A 98 20.09 17.52 0.41
C LEU A 98 19.82 16.05 0.73
N LYS A 99 18.80 15.45 0.11
CA LYS A 99 18.47 14.04 0.29
C LYS A 99 19.58 13.14 -0.27
N ASP A 100 20.05 13.43 -1.47
CA ASP A 100 21.11 12.67 -2.13
C ASP A 100 22.42 12.74 -1.34
N LYS A 101 22.73 13.91 -0.75
CA LYS A 101 23.90 14.09 0.13
C LYS A 101 23.80 13.22 1.40
N LEU A 102 22.65 13.19 2.06
CA LEU A 102 22.44 12.34 3.24
C LEU A 102 22.47 10.85 2.90
N GLU A 103 21.91 10.45 1.75
CA GLU A 103 21.90 9.07 1.29
C GLU A 103 23.32 8.59 0.98
N LYS A 104 24.14 9.45 0.35
CA LYS A 104 25.56 9.19 0.09
C LYS A 104 26.38 9.08 1.38
N GLU A 105 26.20 10.00 2.34
CA GLU A 105 26.88 9.92 3.64
C GLU A 105 26.48 8.67 4.44
N LEU A 106 25.22 8.25 4.33
CA LEU A 106 24.72 7.04 4.99
C LEU A 106 25.29 5.78 4.32
N MET A 107 25.33 5.72 2.99
CA MET A 107 25.96 4.63 2.24
C MET A 107 27.45 4.50 2.57
N ASP A 108 28.20 5.59 2.64
CA ASP A 108 29.63 5.57 2.99
C ASP A 108 29.85 5.06 4.43
N LYS A 109 28.97 5.42 5.37
CA LYS A 109 29.00 4.88 6.75
C LYS A 109 28.61 3.41 6.82
N PHE A 110 27.64 2.97 6.01
CA PHE A 110 27.26 1.55 5.95
C PHE A 110 28.33 0.70 5.28
N ALA A 111 29.02 1.22 4.26
CA ALA A 111 30.13 0.54 3.60
C ALA A 111 31.33 0.37 4.54
N THR A 112 31.67 1.40 5.32
CA THR A 112 32.73 1.32 6.34
C THR A 112 32.36 0.36 7.48
N LEU A 113 31.10 0.37 7.95
CA LEU A 113 30.62 -0.60 8.92
C LEU A 113 30.64 -2.05 8.37
N GLN A 114 30.31 -2.26 7.09
CA GLN A 114 30.36 -3.59 6.48
C GLN A 114 31.78 -4.16 6.35
N THR A 115 32.79 -3.32 6.17
CA THR A 115 34.19 -3.77 6.19
C THR A 115 34.66 -4.14 7.61
N ASP A 116 34.15 -3.48 8.64
CA ASP A 116 34.49 -3.77 10.04
C ASP A 116 33.76 -5.00 10.61
N ILE A 117 32.62 -5.39 10.03
CA ILE A 117 31.79 -6.52 10.51
C ILE A 117 32.32 -7.91 10.09
N LYS A 118 33.37 -8.00 9.26
CA LYS A 118 33.95 -9.30 8.85
C LYS A 118 34.92 -9.95 9.85
N SER A 119 35.14 -9.39 11.03
CA SER A 119 35.75 -10.15 12.13
C SER A 119 35.09 -9.80 13.46
N ASP A 120 34.44 -10.82 14.04
CA ASP A 120 34.24 -10.98 15.48
C ASP A 120 33.47 -9.90 16.25
N ALA A 121 32.13 -9.93 16.16
CA ALA A 121 31.27 -9.73 17.33
C ALA A 121 29.81 -10.08 17.03
N ILE A 122 29.41 -11.30 17.35
CA ILE A 122 28.01 -11.62 17.68
C ILE A 122 27.72 -10.95 19.02
N ARG A 123 26.80 -9.98 19.08
CA ARG A 123 26.12 -9.62 20.33
C ARG A 123 24.64 -9.27 20.12
N THR A 124 23.84 -10.31 20.33
CA THR A 124 22.60 -10.38 21.13
C THR A 124 21.89 -9.05 21.48
N TYR A 125 20.73 -8.86 20.83
CA TYR A 125 19.43 -8.53 21.42
C TYR A 125 19.31 -7.30 22.35
N ILE A 126 18.78 -6.19 21.80
CA ILE A 126 17.72 -5.36 22.42
C ILE A 126 16.88 -4.75 21.27
N CYS A 127 15.82 -5.43 20.83
CA CYS A 127 14.75 -4.81 20.03
C CYS A 127 13.42 -5.04 20.77
N GLU A 128 13.32 -4.43 21.94
CA GLU A 128 12.11 -4.44 22.72
C GLU A 128 11.25 -3.20 22.38
N LYS A 129 9.97 -3.44 22.12
CA LYS A 129 8.84 -2.49 22.04
C LYS A 129 8.80 -1.37 20.99
N SER A 130 9.89 -0.95 20.35
CA SER A 130 9.83 0.22 19.44
C SER A 130 9.19 -0.04 18.07
N VAL A 131 9.20 -1.26 17.53
CA VAL A 131 8.83 -1.51 16.12
C VAL A 131 7.32 -1.71 15.95
N ALA A 132 6.68 -2.42 16.88
CA ALA A 132 5.23 -2.65 16.85
C ALA A 132 4.43 -1.34 17.02
N ASP A 133 4.85 -0.47 17.95
CA ASP A 133 4.22 0.82 18.21
C ASP A 133 4.41 1.81 17.03
N LYS A 134 5.49 1.67 16.25
CA LYS A 134 5.72 2.44 15.00
C LYS A 134 4.87 1.95 13.84
N THR A 135 4.65 0.63 13.73
CA THR A 135 3.84 0.06 12.64
C THR A 135 2.35 0.33 12.82
N GLU A 136 1.85 0.35 14.06
CA GLU A 136 0.44 0.69 14.35
C GLU A 136 0.16 2.19 14.10
N ASN A 137 1.09 3.07 14.48
CA ASN A 137 0.99 4.51 14.24
C ASN A 137 1.13 4.90 12.75
N PHE A 138 1.80 4.06 11.94
CA PHE A 138 1.87 4.24 10.47
C PHE A 138 0.55 3.85 9.78
N CYS A 139 -0.12 2.79 10.25
CA CYS A 139 -1.42 2.36 9.73
C CYS A 139 -2.54 3.36 10.08
N LEU A 140 -2.55 3.88 11.33
CA LEU A 140 -3.47 4.93 11.78
C LEU A 140 -3.27 6.27 11.05
N LYS A 141 -2.03 6.63 10.67
CA LYS A 141 -1.74 7.86 9.91
C LYS A 141 -2.02 7.73 8.42
N CYS A 142 -2.03 6.54 7.84
CA CYS A 142 -2.44 6.30 6.44
C CYS A 142 -3.96 6.46 6.23
N GLY A 143 -4.78 6.27 7.28
CA GLY A 143 -6.24 6.50 7.22
C GLY A 143 -6.65 7.97 7.32
N TYR A 144 -5.81 8.83 7.91
CA TYR A 144 -6.16 10.23 8.23
C TYR A 144 -5.76 11.26 7.16
N GLY A 145 -5.55 10.81 5.91
CA GLY A 145 -5.17 11.64 4.76
C GLY A 145 -6.25 11.88 3.70
N LEU A 146 -7.50 11.43 3.94
CA LEU A 146 -8.64 11.49 3.00
C LEU A 146 -9.22 12.91 2.78
N GLY A 147 -8.37 13.95 2.82
CA GLY A 147 -8.77 15.35 2.64
C GLY A 147 -8.09 16.10 1.50
N SER A 148 -7.10 15.53 0.79
CA SER A 148 -6.43 16.28 -0.29
C SER A 148 -6.09 15.42 -1.52
N VAL A 149 -6.94 15.57 -2.55
CA VAL A 149 -6.60 15.70 -3.98
C VAL A 149 -5.38 14.91 -4.49
N ALA A 150 -5.62 13.67 -4.95
CA ALA A 150 -5.55 13.19 -6.35
C ALA A 150 -4.24 13.07 -7.21
N PRO A 151 -2.98 13.18 -6.73
CA PRO A 151 -1.91 12.47 -7.48
C PRO A 151 -0.88 11.70 -6.66
N SER A 152 -0.90 11.75 -5.32
CA SER A 152 0.15 11.14 -4.48
C SER A 152 0.01 9.63 -4.25
N VAL A 153 -1.16 9.04 -4.57
CA VAL A 153 -1.41 7.60 -4.34
C VAL A 153 -0.62 6.70 -5.31
N GLY A 154 -0.24 7.21 -6.49
CA GLY A 154 0.50 6.44 -7.50
C GLY A 154 2.00 6.30 -7.24
N ILE A 155 2.62 7.22 -6.50
CA ILE A 155 4.09 7.25 -6.33
C ILE A 155 4.51 6.87 -4.90
N LEU A 156 3.70 7.17 -3.88
CA LEU A 156 4.01 6.79 -2.49
C LEU A 156 3.41 5.44 -2.07
N GLY A 157 2.33 4.99 -2.72
CA GLY A 157 1.75 3.66 -2.47
C GLY A 157 2.69 2.53 -2.89
N GLY A 158 3.39 2.67 -4.02
CA GLY A 158 4.31 1.65 -4.53
C GLY A 158 5.56 1.44 -3.65
N ILE A 159 6.11 2.52 -3.08
CA ILE A 159 7.30 2.45 -2.21
C ILE A 159 6.96 1.82 -0.86
N GLY A 160 5.79 2.14 -0.30
CA GLY A 160 5.30 1.52 0.94
C GLY A 160 5.05 0.02 0.77
N ILE A 161 4.40 -0.39 -0.32
CA ILE A 161 4.12 -1.80 -0.63
C ILE A 161 5.41 -2.57 -0.89
N TYR A 162 6.37 -2.01 -1.63
CA TYR A 162 7.65 -2.68 -1.89
C TYR A 162 8.49 -2.87 -0.61
N GLY A 163 8.53 -1.86 0.26
CA GLY A 163 9.17 -1.98 1.58
C GLY A 163 8.49 -3.04 2.47
N TRP A 164 7.15 -3.10 2.44
CA TRP A 164 6.38 -4.13 3.12
C TRP A 164 6.65 -5.54 2.57
N ILE A 165 6.66 -5.72 1.26
CA ILE A 165 6.94 -7.02 0.62
C ILE A 165 8.34 -7.53 0.99
N LYS A 166 9.32 -6.64 1.17
CA LYS A 166 10.67 -7.02 1.59
C LYS A 166 10.81 -7.26 3.09
N GLY A 167 10.10 -6.48 3.92
CA GLY A 167 10.19 -6.59 5.38
C GLY A 167 9.28 -7.65 6.01
N ALA A 168 8.07 -7.84 5.49
CA ALA A 168 7.07 -8.72 6.07
C ALA A 168 7.49 -10.21 6.14
N PRO A 169 8.18 -10.79 5.13
CA PRO A 169 8.67 -12.16 5.24
C PRO A 169 9.71 -12.36 6.35
N ALA A 170 10.58 -11.37 6.57
CA ALA A 170 11.58 -11.44 7.63
C ALA A 170 10.93 -11.39 9.03
N VAL A 171 9.93 -10.53 9.20
CA VAL A 171 9.12 -10.46 10.44
C VAL A 171 8.34 -11.76 10.65
N ALA A 172 7.74 -12.30 9.59
CA ALA A 172 7.03 -13.58 9.63
C ALA A 172 7.96 -14.75 10.01
N ALA A 173 9.18 -14.79 9.48
CA ALA A 173 10.17 -15.81 9.81
C ALA A 173 10.60 -15.75 11.29
N ALA A 174 10.80 -14.54 11.83
CA ALA A 174 11.14 -14.36 13.24
C ALA A 174 9.99 -14.83 14.16
N ALA A 175 8.75 -14.45 13.86
CA ALA A 175 7.58 -14.87 14.62
C ALA A 175 7.34 -16.39 14.54
N ALA A 176 7.49 -16.98 13.36
CA ALA A 176 7.34 -18.42 13.16
C ALA A 176 8.42 -19.24 13.88
N LYS A 177 9.64 -18.71 13.98
CA LYS A 177 10.72 -19.33 14.76
C LYS A 177 10.38 -19.36 16.25
N GLU A 178 9.94 -18.24 16.83
CA GLU A 178 9.54 -18.18 18.24
C GLU A 178 8.34 -19.11 18.51
N ALA A 179 7.32 -19.10 17.64
CA ALA A 179 6.17 -20.00 17.76
C ALA A 179 6.57 -21.49 17.70
N GLY A 180 7.50 -21.86 16.82
CA GLY A 180 8.00 -23.22 16.74
C GLY A 180 8.82 -23.64 17.95
N ILE A 181 9.68 -22.75 18.48
CA ILE A 181 10.42 -23.02 19.72
C ILE A 181 9.42 -23.25 20.87
N GLN A 182 8.39 -22.42 20.99
CA GLN A 182 7.36 -22.59 22.02
C GLN A 182 6.62 -23.92 21.88
N ALA A 183 6.26 -24.32 20.65
CA ALA A 183 5.64 -25.63 20.39
C ALA A 183 6.57 -26.80 20.75
N GLY A 184 7.86 -26.72 20.41
CA GLY A 184 8.86 -27.73 20.76
C GLY A 184 9.04 -27.88 22.26
N VAL A 185 9.13 -26.78 22.99
CA VAL A 185 9.19 -26.78 24.47
C VAL A 185 7.95 -27.46 25.06
N ASN A 186 6.75 -27.13 24.55
CA ASN A 186 5.52 -27.75 25.02
C ASN A 186 5.47 -29.25 24.75
N ALA A 187 5.86 -29.69 23.54
CA ALA A 187 5.92 -31.10 23.18
C ALA A 187 6.86 -31.90 24.08
N VAL A 188 8.04 -31.34 24.39
CA VAL A 188 9.00 -31.95 25.32
C VAL A 188 8.41 -32.08 26.73
N ILE A 189 7.74 -31.03 27.23
CA ILE A 189 7.08 -31.05 28.54
C ILE A 189 5.99 -32.13 28.58
N GLU A 190 5.16 -32.23 27.53
CA GLU A 190 4.12 -33.25 27.43
C GLU A 190 4.70 -34.67 27.40
N HIS A 191 5.77 -34.89 26.62
CA HIS A 191 6.47 -36.17 26.62
C HIS A 191 7.00 -36.54 28.01
N ILE A 192 7.66 -35.60 28.70
CA ILE A 192 8.19 -35.85 30.04
C ILE A 192 7.07 -36.17 31.04
N LYS A 193 5.93 -35.47 30.96
CA LYS A 193 4.75 -35.78 31.78
C LYS A 193 4.15 -37.17 31.52
N ARG A 194 4.35 -37.74 30.32
CA ARG A 194 3.91 -39.11 29.97
C ARG A 194 4.83 -40.20 30.51
N ILE A 195 6.03 -39.86 30.97
CA ILE A 195 6.93 -40.84 31.60
C ILE A 195 6.31 -41.27 32.94
N SER A 196 5.86 -42.52 33.01
CA SER A 196 5.05 -43.06 34.11
C SER A 196 5.55 -42.71 35.51
N ILE A 197 6.87 -42.83 35.77
CA ILE A 197 7.41 -42.51 37.10
C ILE A 197 7.35 -41.01 37.42
N PHE A 198 7.51 -40.13 36.42
CA PHE A 198 7.36 -38.69 36.59
C PHE A 198 5.89 -38.28 36.72
N THR A 199 4.98 -38.97 36.04
CA THR A 199 3.53 -38.74 36.20
C THR A 199 3.07 -38.96 37.64
N THR A 200 3.64 -39.95 38.32
CA THR A 200 3.28 -40.27 39.72
C THR A 200 4.06 -39.41 40.72
N TYR A 201 5.38 -39.31 40.57
CA TYR A 201 6.26 -38.69 41.56
C TYR A 201 6.38 -37.16 41.39
N LEU A 202 6.31 -36.66 40.16
CA LEU A 202 6.49 -35.25 39.81
C LEU A 202 5.21 -34.65 39.22
N LYS A 203 4.04 -35.16 39.65
CA LYS A 203 2.72 -34.77 39.14
C LYS A 203 2.45 -33.28 39.29
N ASP A 204 2.78 -32.73 40.45
CA ASP A 204 2.49 -31.34 40.82
C ASP A 204 3.61 -30.38 40.41
N VAL A 205 4.65 -30.88 39.74
CA VAL A 205 5.76 -30.06 39.28
C VAL A 205 5.37 -29.30 38.02
N GLU A 206 5.54 -27.98 38.09
CA GLU A 206 5.37 -27.10 36.96
C GLU A 206 6.61 -27.12 36.05
N TRP A 207 6.65 -28.08 35.13
CA TRP A 207 7.79 -28.32 34.22
C TRP A 207 8.21 -27.13 33.36
N SER A 208 7.32 -26.18 33.08
CA SER A 208 7.64 -24.93 32.35
C SER A 208 8.66 -24.04 33.07
N LYS A 209 8.84 -24.20 34.39
CA LYS A 209 9.89 -23.49 35.16
C LYS A 209 11.29 -24.05 34.90
N TYR A 210 11.38 -25.32 34.53
CA TYR A 210 12.67 -26.03 34.39
C TYR A 210 13.05 -26.27 32.94
N ILE A 211 12.06 -26.38 32.04
CA ILE A 211 12.26 -26.62 30.61
C ILE A 211 11.90 -25.35 29.86
N THR A 212 12.88 -24.82 29.13
CA THR A 212 12.78 -23.56 28.41
C THR A 212 13.42 -23.72 27.03
N LYS A 213 13.36 -22.65 26.22
CA LYS A 213 14.05 -22.59 24.93
C LYS A 213 15.56 -22.84 24.98
N LEU A 214 16.18 -22.78 26.16
CA LEU A 214 17.63 -22.94 26.32
C LEU A 214 18.08 -24.39 26.53
N ASN A 215 17.16 -25.31 26.84
CA ASN A 215 17.53 -26.66 27.26
C ASN A 215 16.60 -27.78 26.76
N TYR A 216 15.54 -27.45 26.02
CA TYR A 216 14.57 -28.42 25.50
C TYR A 216 15.13 -29.31 24.38
N ASP A 217 16.17 -28.84 23.68
CA ASP A 217 16.77 -29.45 22.49
C ASP A 217 17.92 -30.40 22.81
N ASN A 218 18.25 -30.59 24.10
CA ASN A 218 19.40 -31.37 24.52
C ASN A 218 19.06 -32.27 25.71
N VAL A 219 19.39 -33.55 25.58
CA VAL A 219 19.22 -34.57 26.62
C VAL A 219 19.87 -34.14 27.94
N SER A 220 21.10 -33.61 27.91
CA SER A 220 21.78 -33.16 29.13
C SER A 220 21.05 -31.98 29.80
N GLY A 221 20.46 -31.09 29.00
CA GLY A 221 19.62 -30.00 29.48
C GLY A 221 18.37 -30.51 30.19
N LEU A 222 17.71 -31.50 29.61
CA LEU A 222 16.53 -32.14 30.20
C LEU A 222 16.84 -32.95 31.46
N MET A 223 17.99 -33.64 31.50
CA MET A 223 18.46 -34.30 32.73
C MET A 223 18.67 -33.31 33.87
N LYS A 224 19.27 -32.14 33.58
CA LYS A 224 19.45 -31.07 34.58
C LYS A 224 18.10 -30.51 35.03
N ALA A 225 17.18 -30.27 34.09
CA ALA A 225 15.82 -29.81 34.41
C ALA A 225 15.07 -30.80 35.31
N ALA A 226 15.17 -32.10 35.02
CA ALA A 226 14.56 -33.15 35.82
C ALA A 226 15.18 -33.27 37.22
N ASN A 227 16.51 -33.13 37.34
CA ASN A 227 17.16 -33.07 38.66
C ASN A 227 16.71 -31.85 39.47
N SER A 228 16.58 -30.68 38.84
CA SER A 228 16.05 -29.48 39.49
C SER A 228 14.59 -29.63 39.91
N ALA A 229 13.77 -30.32 39.10
CA ALA A 229 12.40 -30.67 39.44
C ALA A 229 12.34 -31.56 40.69
N VAL A 230 13.19 -32.57 40.81
CA VAL A 230 13.31 -33.42 42.01
C VAL A 230 13.77 -32.60 43.22
N ALA A 231 14.75 -31.71 43.05
CA ALA A 231 15.21 -30.81 44.11
C ALA A 231 14.09 -29.93 44.66
N SER A 232 13.13 -29.53 43.83
CA SER A 232 11.99 -28.72 44.25
C SER A 232 10.99 -29.45 45.17
N THR A 233 11.03 -30.79 45.21
CA THR A 233 10.26 -31.59 46.16
C THR A 233 10.99 -31.80 47.49
N GLY A 234 12.14 -31.15 47.71
CA GLY A 234 12.98 -31.32 48.89
C GLY A 234 13.89 -32.56 48.86
N ASN A 235 13.96 -33.26 47.72
CA ASN A 235 14.73 -34.50 47.55
C ASN A 235 15.91 -34.32 46.60
N THR A 236 16.92 -35.20 46.66
CA THR A 236 18.05 -35.19 45.73
C THR A 236 18.45 -36.60 45.30
N CYS A 237 18.96 -36.74 44.08
CA CYS A 237 19.60 -37.97 43.64
C CYS A 237 21.04 -38.00 44.19
N PRO A 238 21.40 -38.98 45.05
CA PRO A 238 21.41 -40.40 44.68
C PRO A 238 20.68 -41.34 45.66
N ILE A 239 19.63 -40.88 46.35
CA ILE A 239 18.89 -41.72 47.32
C ILE A 239 18.26 -42.92 46.59
N LYS A 240 18.75 -44.14 46.86
CA LYS A 240 18.43 -45.38 46.10
C LYS A 240 17.24 -46.19 46.64
N SER A 241 16.29 -45.59 47.36
CA SER A 241 15.18 -46.34 47.97
C SER A 241 13.82 -45.83 47.51
N GLY A 242 12.93 -46.75 47.12
CA GLY A 242 11.55 -46.47 46.71
C GLY A 242 11.45 -45.75 45.36
N ASP A 243 10.33 -45.08 45.13
CA ASP A 243 10.03 -44.37 43.87
C ASP A 243 11.08 -43.32 43.50
N LEU A 244 11.69 -42.67 44.50
CA LEU A 244 12.76 -41.69 44.29
C LEU A 244 14.00 -42.33 43.63
N GLY A 245 14.35 -43.56 43.99
CA GLY A 245 15.44 -44.29 43.34
C GLY A 245 15.15 -44.55 41.86
N ILE A 246 13.92 -44.96 41.54
CA ILE A 246 13.47 -45.21 40.16
C ILE A 246 13.48 -43.91 39.34
N VAL A 247 13.07 -42.78 39.94
CA VAL A 247 13.16 -41.45 39.32
C VAL A 247 14.62 -41.11 38.99
N CYS A 248 15.54 -41.26 39.95
CA CYS A 248 16.95 -40.96 39.77
C CYS A 248 17.62 -41.86 38.72
N ASP A 249 17.27 -43.15 38.67
CA ASP A 249 17.74 -44.09 37.65
C ASP A 249 17.19 -43.74 36.26
N THR A 250 15.93 -43.28 36.19
CA THR A 250 15.29 -42.81 34.95
C THR A 250 16.00 -41.56 34.42
N ILE A 251 16.35 -40.61 35.30
CA ILE A 251 17.11 -39.41 34.93
C ILE A 251 18.53 -39.79 34.49
N SER A 252 19.19 -40.72 35.18
CA SER A 252 20.54 -41.20 34.85
C SER A 252 20.58 -41.91 33.50
N ASN A 253 19.51 -42.64 33.14
CA ASN A 253 19.29 -43.22 31.80
C ASN A 253 18.77 -42.19 30.78
N GLY A 254 19.23 -40.94 30.88
CA GLY A 254 18.66 -39.80 30.18
C GLY A 254 18.60 -39.94 28.65
N VAL A 255 19.55 -40.65 28.02
CA VAL A 255 19.54 -40.86 26.56
C VAL A 255 18.29 -41.64 26.12
N ALA A 256 17.96 -42.73 26.81
CA ALA A 256 16.83 -43.58 26.44
C ALA A 256 15.47 -42.92 26.72
N ARG A 257 15.41 -42.01 27.71
CA ARG A 257 14.16 -41.41 28.20
C ARG A 257 13.89 -40.02 27.63
N PHE A 258 14.92 -39.20 27.48
CA PHE A 258 14.82 -37.84 26.95
C PHE A 258 15.17 -37.74 25.47
N GLY A 259 15.86 -38.72 24.88
CA GLY A 259 16.13 -38.74 23.43
C GLY A 259 14.86 -38.64 22.58
N PRO A 260 13.82 -39.46 22.85
CA PRO A 260 12.53 -39.33 22.17
C PRO A 260 11.85 -37.98 22.41
N ALA A 261 11.94 -37.44 23.64
CA ALA A 261 11.39 -36.13 23.97
C ALA A 261 12.03 -35.02 23.12
N VAL A 262 13.36 -35.01 23.01
CA VAL A 262 14.11 -34.05 22.17
C VAL A 262 13.71 -34.20 20.69
N SER A 263 13.53 -35.43 20.22
CA SER A 263 13.09 -35.70 18.84
C SER A 263 11.68 -35.16 18.57
N GLU A 264 10.73 -35.43 19.47
CA GLU A 264 9.36 -34.89 19.37
C GLU A 264 9.36 -33.35 19.46
N GLY A 265 10.19 -32.78 20.33
CA GLY A 265 10.39 -31.33 20.44
C GLY A 265 10.92 -30.71 19.15
N ALA A 266 11.92 -31.34 18.53
CA ALA A 266 12.49 -30.91 17.26
C ALA A 266 11.46 -30.97 16.14
N GLU A 267 10.71 -32.07 16.04
CA GLU A 267 9.64 -32.25 15.05
C GLU A 267 8.54 -31.21 15.22
N ALA A 268 8.06 -30.98 16.46
CA ALA A 268 7.08 -29.96 16.77
C ALA A 268 7.60 -28.56 16.41
N THR A 269 8.86 -28.24 16.71
CA THR A 269 9.48 -26.98 16.30
C THR A 269 9.47 -26.82 14.79
N THR A 270 9.92 -27.83 14.03
CA THR A 270 9.99 -27.73 12.57
C THR A 270 8.60 -27.62 11.94
N ASN A 271 7.64 -28.42 12.41
CA ASN A 271 6.28 -28.44 11.86
C ASN A 271 5.55 -27.14 12.17
N THR A 272 5.61 -26.66 13.42
CA THR A 272 4.96 -25.39 13.80
C THR A 272 5.62 -24.19 13.12
N THR A 273 6.96 -24.14 13.02
CA THR A 273 7.62 -23.06 12.27
C THR A 273 7.20 -23.06 10.80
N ALA A 274 7.19 -24.21 10.13
CA ALA A 274 6.80 -24.30 8.72
C ALA A 274 5.34 -23.88 8.50
N THR A 275 4.42 -24.37 9.33
CA THR A 275 2.99 -24.06 9.24
C THR A 275 2.69 -22.59 9.52
N VAL A 276 3.23 -22.01 10.59
CA VAL A 276 3.04 -20.60 10.94
C VAL A 276 3.66 -19.69 9.88
N TYR A 277 4.86 -20.02 9.39
CA TYR A 277 5.51 -19.24 8.35
C TYR A 277 4.71 -19.26 7.04
N LYS A 278 4.25 -20.44 6.62
CA LYS A 278 3.41 -20.59 5.42
C LYS A 278 2.11 -19.78 5.54
N ALA A 279 1.39 -19.91 6.66
CA ALA A 279 0.15 -19.16 6.87
C ALA A 279 0.38 -17.63 6.83
N ALA A 280 1.52 -17.17 7.37
CA ALA A 280 1.90 -15.76 7.29
C ALA A 280 2.20 -15.32 5.85
N LEU A 281 2.91 -16.13 5.06
CA LEU A 281 3.17 -15.85 3.64
C LEU A 281 1.88 -15.83 2.82
N ASP A 282 0.97 -16.80 3.03
CA ASP A 282 -0.33 -16.84 2.34
C ASP A 282 -1.16 -15.58 2.64
N THR A 283 -1.09 -15.08 3.87
CA THR A 283 -1.74 -13.82 4.28
C THR A 283 -1.10 -12.60 3.58
N ILE A 284 0.23 -12.57 3.47
CA ILE A 284 0.97 -11.52 2.75
C ILE A 284 0.60 -11.55 1.25
N GLU A 285 0.51 -12.72 0.64
CA GLU A 285 0.11 -12.88 -0.76
C GLU A 285 -1.35 -12.43 -0.99
N SER A 286 -2.28 -12.86 -0.13
CA SER A 286 -3.69 -12.45 -0.22
C SER A 286 -3.89 -10.94 -0.07
N THR A 287 -3.16 -10.31 0.85
CA THR A 287 -3.24 -8.85 1.05
C THR A 287 -2.62 -8.09 -0.11
N THR A 288 -1.46 -8.52 -0.62
CA THR A 288 -0.80 -7.87 -1.77
C THR A 288 -1.58 -8.02 -3.07
N THR A 289 -2.21 -9.18 -3.32
CA THR A 289 -3.10 -9.39 -4.48
C THR A 289 -4.34 -8.51 -4.41
N THR A 290 -4.94 -8.35 -3.22
CA THR A 290 -6.07 -7.43 -3.01
C THR A 290 -5.67 -5.97 -3.25
N CYS A 291 -4.49 -5.55 -2.77
CA CYS A 291 -3.99 -4.19 -3.02
C CYS A 291 -3.69 -3.94 -4.50
N THR A 292 -3.04 -4.90 -5.18
CA THR A 292 -2.69 -4.75 -6.60
C THR A 292 -3.93 -4.74 -7.50
N THR A 293 -4.94 -5.56 -7.22
CA THR A 293 -6.23 -5.53 -7.93
C THR A 293 -6.99 -4.22 -7.72
N ALA A 294 -6.97 -3.66 -6.51
CA ALA A 294 -7.55 -2.34 -6.25
C ALA A 294 -6.81 -1.22 -7.02
N ILE A 295 -5.48 -1.29 -7.08
CA ILE A 295 -4.65 -0.33 -7.82
C ILE A 295 -4.92 -0.44 -9.33
N THR A 296 -4.96 -1.66 -9.88
CA THR A 296 -5.22 -1.84 -11.33
C THR A 296 -6.62 -1.37 -11.71
N ALA A 297 -7.65 -1.66 -10.90
CA ALA A 297 -8.99 -1.15 -11.12
C ALA A 297 -9.05 0.39 -11.12
N SER A 298 -8.33 1.05 -10.20
CA SER A 298 -8.22 2.51 -10.16
C SER A 298 -7.55 3.08 -11.42
N VAL A 299 -6.45 2.47 -11.88
CA VAL A 299 -5.74 2.87 -13.11
C VAL A 299 -6.64 2.72 -14.34
N VAL A 300 -7.35 1.59 -14.46
CA VAL A 300 -8.29 1.36 -15.56
C VAL A 300 -9.40 2.41 -15.56
N ALA A 301 -9.97 2.75 -14.41
CA ALA A 301 -10.99 3.79 -14.30
C ALA A 301 -10.49 5.16 -14.77
N ILE A 302 -9.27 5.56 -14.37
CA ILE A 302 -8.65 6.82 -14.82
C ILE A 302 -8.46 6.82 -16.35
N VAL A 303 -7.97 5.71 -16.92
CA VAL A 303 -7.77 5.59 -18.38
C VAL A 303 -9.10 5.73 -19.13
N VAL A 304 -10.18 5.14 -18.63
CA VAL A 304 -11.52 5.26 -19.24
C VAL A 304 -12.00 6.71 -19.22
N ILE A 305 -11.84 7.42 -18.10
CA ILE A 305 -12.23 8.84 -17.99
C ILE A 305 -11.43 9.69 -18.98
N VAL A 306 -10.11 9.48 -19.09
CA VAL A 306 -9.26 10.20 -20.04
C VAL A 306 -9.68 9.93 -21.48
N LEU A 307 -10.00 8.68 -21.84
CA LEU A 307 -10.50 8.34 -23.17
C LEU A 307 -11.80 9.06 -23.52
N ILE A 308 -12.76 9.12 -22.58
CA ILE A 308 -14.02 9.84 -22.77
C ILE A 308 -13.75 11.33 -23.00
N MET A 309 -12.87 11.95 -22.19
CA MET A 309 -12.49 13.35 -22.34
C MET A 309 -11.85 13.63 -23.72
N VAL A 310 -10.99 12.73 -24.20
CA VAL A 310 -10.38 12.83 -25.53
C VAL A 310 -11.42 12.72 -26.64
N ILE A 311 -12.38 11.79 -26.54
CA ILE A 311 -13.46 11.63 -27.53
C ILE A 311 -14.32 12.90 -27.59
N ILE A 312 -14.77 13.41 -26.44
CA ILE A 312 -15.55 14.66 -26.36
C ILE A 312 -14.76 15.82 -26.95
N TYR A 313 -13.47 15.94 -26.61
CA TYR A 313 -12.59 16.96 -27.16
C TYR A 313 -12.49 16.88 -28.69
N LEU A 314 -12.31 15.68 -29.25
CA LEU A 314 -12.24 15.48 -30.70
C LEU A 314 -13.55 15.86 -31.41
N ILE A 315 -14.70 15.50 -30.84
CA ILE A 315 -16.03 15.89 -31.36
C ILE A 315 -16.17 17.42 -31.35
N LEU A 316 -15.87 18.07 -30.23
CA LEU A 316 -15.95 19.53 -30.11
C LEU A 316 -15.00 20.24 -31.07
N ARG A 317 -13.76 19.74 -31.20
CA ARG A 317 -12.76 20.26 -32.15
C ARG A 317 -13.23 20.11 -33.60
N TYR A 318 -13.81 18.97 -33.94
CA TYR A 318 -14.37 18.74 -35.28
C TYR A 318 -15.52 19.71 -35.58
N ARG A 319 -16.47 19.89 -34.63
CA ARG A 319 -17.57 20.87 -34.76
C ARG A 319 -17.06 22.30 -34.92
N ARG A 320 -16.05 22.73 -34.15
CA ARG A 320 -15.42 24.05 -34.28
C ARG A 320 -14.79 24.24 -35.67
N LYS A 321 -13.99 23.28 -36.15
CA LYS A 321 -13.40 23.33 -37.50
C LYS A 321 -14.47 23.44 -38.60
N LYS A 322 -15.55 22.66 -38.51
CA LYS A 322 -16.65 22.72 -39.49
C LYS A 322 -17.34 24.08 -39.47
N LYS A 323 -17.57 24.67 -38.29
CA LYS A 323 -18.15 26.02 -38.15
C LYS A 323 -17.25 27.09 -38.79
N MET A 324 -15.93 27.01 -38.59
CA MET A 324 -14.98 27.96 -39.21
C MET A 324 -14.91 27.83 -40.73
N LYS A 325 -14.91 26.61 -41.27
CA LYS A 325 -14.96 26.38 -42.73
C LYS A 325 -16.21 26.99 -43.36
N LYS A 326 -17.38 26.80 -42.74
CA LYS A 326 -18.64 27.42 -43.20
C LYS A 326 -18.54 28.95 -43.21
N LYS A 327 -18.05 29.56 -42.11
CA LYS A 327 -17.84 31.02 -42.04
C LYS A 327 -16.96 31.54 -43.17
N LEU A 328 -15.88 30.83 -43.49
CA LEU A 328 -14.93 31.24 -44.54
C LEU A 328 -15.55 31.19 -45.94
N GLN A 329 -16.47 30.25 -46.20
CA GLN A 329 -17.24 30.20 -47.45
C GLN A 329 -18.22 31.38 -47.58
N TYR A 330 -18.94 31.72 -46.50
CA TYR A 330 -19.84 32.89 -46.51
C TYR A 330 -19.10 34.20 -46.74
N ILE A 331 -17.91 34.38 -46.14
CA ILE A 331 -17.08 35.58 -46.35
C ILE A 331 -16.62 35.71 -47.82
N LYS A 332 -16.37 34.59 -48.51
CA LYS A 332 -16.00 34.62 -49.93
C LYS A 332 -17.15 35.07 -50.82
N LEU A 333 -18.35 34.54 -50.58
CA LEU A 333 -19.56 34.88 -51.37
C LEU A 333 -19.97 36.36 -51.22
N LEU A 334 -19.67 37.00 -50.10
CA LEU A 334 -19.98 38.42 -49.86
C LEU A 334 -18.97 39.39 -50.51
N LYS A 335 -17.87 38.89 -51.07
CA LYS A 335 -16.81 39.71 -51.69
C LYS A 335 -16.86 39.73 -53.22
N GLU A 336 -17.67 38.87 -53.82
CA GLU A 336 -18.03 38.91 -55.25
C GLU A 336 -19.25 39.80 -55.46
#